data_AF-A0A7Y5WVM0-F1
#
_entry.id   AF-A0A7Y5WVM0-F1
#
_cell.length_a   1.000
_cell.length_b   1.000
_cell.length_c   1.000
_cell.angle_alpha   90.00
_cell.angle_beta   90.00
_cell.angle_gamma   90.00
#
_symmetry.space_group_name_H-M   'P 1'
#
loop_
_entity.id
_entity.type
_entity.pdbx_description
1 polymer ?
#
loop_
_entity_poly.entity_id
_entity_poly.type
_entity_poly.pdbx_seq_one_letter_code
_entity_poly.pdbx_strand_id
1 'polypeptide(L)'
;MVSPAAAASRQYVAQRFDAAIRVTPGGDLEVRETVTFDFQAGTFEKVWREIPGRRTDGLEILDATMDDVPVTQGRGPGHVVLSGRQRTRVEWQFTPVGPSTHTFGLKYRVRRVVFTDERGDVVAWRALPTEHGYRIASSLVTLDLPDAHATTPLVERRGVGAATIAVDDRSVVVRASEIARNGWIAIETVLPSRRIVAVQPEWRQREIAAASLGPRWAAGAAAMAMAGILIVVGVRRHYDRPLVVETESMAVAMPEHLPPALAGALLSRGRVQVGHALATLVDLANRGVLLVRELPKPFGTRQYELAQVPGRHELLPHEEAALTIAFAGDGDEVNLSKARGRLVRNARRFAAAAEADLLARGLIDPGRRAIRDRLLAIGIVFMMTGAIAVIPLAMLVDRFGPWPLLLPLGLVIAAFAGIIGSASTTALSNDGVVRAARWRGFRRYLKSALADRQVHEPGALAARDLPLALALGLGSQYSRYLTRHPGALPPWFAAADAHDGGMAWAAFIGTTSHGAGGAGAGAGGAAGGGGSGAG
;
A
#
# COMPACT_ATOMS: atom_id res chain seq x y z
N MET A 1 -43.45 7.61 -17.84
CA MET A 1 -42.11 7.04 -17.59
C MET A 1 -41.12 7.86 -18.39
N VAL A 2 -40.33 8.71 -17.73
CA VAL A 2 -39.29 9.50 -18.39
C VAL A 2 -38.03 8.65 -18.37
N SER A 3 -37.56 8.23 -19.55
CA SER A 3 -36.29 7.51 -19.69
C SER A 3 -35.15 8.38 -19.15
N PRO A 4 -34.22 7.82 -18.35
CA PRO A 4 -33.01 8.54 -18.00
C PRO A 4 -32.20 8.75 -19.29
N ALA A 5 -32.05 10.00 -19.71
CA ALA A 5 -31.06 10.35 -20.72
C ALA A 5 -29.70 9.89 -20.20
N ALA A 6 -29.11 8.89 -20.84
CA ALA A 6 -27.74 8.50 -20.60
C ALA A 6 -26.86 9.76 -20.74
N ALA A 7 -26.19 10.17 -19.67
CA ALA A 7 -25.26 11.28 -19.69
C ALA A 7 -24.22 10.99 -20.79
N ALA A 8 -24.31 11.69 -21.92
CA ALA A 8 -23.32 11.59 -22.98
C ALA A 8 -21.93 11.83 -22.36
N SER A 9 -20.97 10.95 -22.62
CA SER A 9 -19.60 11.14 -22.17
C SER A 9 -19.08 12.47 -22.73
N ARG A 10 -18.83 13.46 -21.86
CA ARG A 10 -18.30 14.77 -22.26
C ARG A 10 -16.89 14.59 -22.84
N GLN A 11 -16.67 15.06 -24.06
CA GLN A 11 -15.38 15.00 -24.75
C GLN A 11 -14.98 16.40 -25.20
N TYR A 12 -13.74 16.79 -24.91
CA TYR A 12 -13.21 18.10 -25.26
C TYR A 12 -11.68 18.08 -25.25
N VAL A 13 -11.09 19.03 -25.97
CA VAL A 13 -9.64 19.27 -26.01
C VAL A 13 -9.36 20.76 -25.86
N ALA A 14 -8.17 21.12 -25.36
CA ALA A 14 -7.68 22.48 -25.49
C ALA A 14 -6.91 22.57 -26.82
N GLN A 15 -7.43 23.34 -27.78
CA GLN A 15 -6.68 23.62 -29.01
C GLN A 15 -5.42 24.44 -28.69
N ARG A 16 -5.58 25.37 -27.74
CA ARG A 16 -4.52 26.28 -27.29
C ARG A 16 -4.62 26.54 -25.80
N PHE A 17 -3.49 26.58 -25.12
CA PHE A 17 -3.37 27.10 -23.75
C PHE A 17 -2.11 27.96 -23.67
N ASP A 18 -2.27 29.27 -23.71
CA ASP A 18 -1.15 30.20 -23.64
C ASP A 18 -1.03 30.82 -22.25
N ALA A 19 0.21 31.14 -21.87
CA ALA A 19 0.52 31.82 -20.63
C ALA A 19 1.58 32.90 -20.88
N ALA A 20 1.18 34.17 -20.79
CA ALA A 20 2.08 35.30 -20.82
C ALA A 20 2.35 35.76 -19.38
N ILE A 21 3.59 35.64 -18.94
CA ILE A 21 4.03 35.91 -17.57
C ILE A 21 4.98 37.10 -17.61
N ARG A 22 4.71 38.12 -16.80
CA ARG A 22 5.58 39.28 -16.62
C ARG A 22 5.99 39.41 -15.18
N VAL A 23 7.29 39.45 -14.93
CA VAL A 23 7.84 39.78 -13.60
C VAL A 23 7.84 41.29 -13.45
N THR A 24 7.24 41.79 -12.37
CA THR A 24 7.21 43.22 -12.05
C THR A 24 8.36 43.62 -11.14
N PRO A 25 8.78 44.90 -11.14
CA PRO A 25 9.63 45.44 -10.08
C PRO A 25 8.97 45.20 -8.72
N GLY A 26 9.70 44.61 -7.77
CA GLY A 26 9.17 44.20 -6.47
C GLY A 26 8.80 42.72 -6.36
N GLY A 27 8.90 41.95 -7.44
CA GLY A 27 8.83 40.48 -7.39
C GLY A 27 7.42 39.87 -7.48
N ASP A 28 6.41 40.65 -7.88
CA ASP A 28 5.09 40.12 -8.24
C ASP A 28 5.10 39.60 -9.69
N LEU A 29 4.25 38.61 -9.98
CA LEU A 29 3.98 38.16 -11.35
C LEU A 29 2.63 38.68 -11.82
N GLU A 30 2.59 39.28 -13.00
CA GLU A 30 1.36 39.47 -13.76
C GLU A 30 1.25 38.37 -14.81
N VAL A 31 0.19 37.58 -14.73
CA VAL A 31 -0.03 36.45 -15.62
C VAL A 31 -1.32 36.66 -16.40
N ARG A 32 -1.24 36.41 -17.71
CA ARG A 32 -2.40 36.30 -18.60
C ARG A 32 -2.42 34.91 -19.21
N GLU A 33 -3.47 34.17 -18.91
CA GLU A 33 -3.76 32.87 -19.51
C GLU A 33 -4.87 33.01 -20.55
N THR A 34 -4.72 32.38 -21.71
CA THR A 34 -5.75 32.30 -22.76
C THR A 34 -5.91 30.86 -23.19
N VAL A 35 -7.10 30.30 -23.01
CA VAL A 35 -7.38 28.88 -23.27
C VAL A 35 -8.54 28.75 -24.24
N THR A 36 -8.31 28.09 -25.37
CA THR A 36 -9.37 27.80 -26.36
C THR A 36 -9.75 26.33 -26.25
N PHE A 37 -10.95 26.07 -25.77
CA PHE A 37 -11.53 24.73 -25.67
C PHE A 37 -12.39 24.42 -26.88
N ASP A 38 -12.18 23.24 -27.44
CA ASP A 38 -13.05 22.60 -28.43
C ASP A 38 -13.88 21.53 -27.73
N PHE A 39 -15.16 21.83 -27.50
CA PHE A 39 -16.14 20.90 -26.95
C PHE A 39 -16.64 20.01 -28.09
N GLN A 40 -16.35 18.72 -28.03
CA GLN A 40 -16.57 17.78 -29.13
C GLN A 40 -17.85 16.96 -28.95
N ALA A 41 -18.20 16.62 -27.70
CA ALA A 41 -19.41 15.88 -27.39
C ALA A 41 -19.91 16.19 -25.97
N GLY A 42 -21.23 16.16 -25.78
CA GLY A 42 -21.91 16.44 -24.52
C GLY A 42 -22.30 17.92 -24.36
N THR A 43 -22.91 18.22 -23.21
CA THR A 43 -23.29 19.58 -22.82
C THR A 43 -22.37 20.08 -21.71
N PHE A 44 -21.87 21.29 -21.86
CA PHE A 44 -20.96 21.97 -20.94
C PHE A 44 -21.61 23.24 -20.41
N GLU A 45 -21.47 23.49 -19.12
CA GLU A 45 -22.03 24.68 -18.45
C GLU A 45 -20.99 25.41 -17.62
N LYS A 46 -19.80 24.80 -17.43
CA LYS A 46 -18.72 25.41 -16.67
C LYS A 46 -17.33 25.00 -17.17
N VAL A 47 -16.39 25.92 -16.95
CA VAL A 47 -14.94 25.69 -17.07
C VAL A 47 -14.29 26.21 -15.81
N TRP A 48 -13.25 25.55 -15.32
CA TRP A 48 -12.54 25.99 -14.13
C TRP A 48 -11.03 25.91 -14.27
N ARG A 49 -10.35 26.79 -13.54
CA ARG A 49 -8.89 26.90 -13.42
C ARG A 49 -8.52 27.11 -11.95
N GLU A 50 -7.67 26.25 -11.42
CA GLU A 50 -7.14 26.37 -10.05
C GLU A 50 -5.72 26.92 -10.04
N ILE A 51 -5.51 28.09 -9.42
CA ILE A 51 -4.18 28.68 -9.26
C ILE A 51 -3.67 28.35 -7.85
N PRO A 52 -2.46 27.78 -7.71
CA PRO A 52 -1.91 27.46 -6.40
C PRO A 52 -1.54 28.73 -5.63
N GLY A 53 -1.89 28.76 -4.34
CA GLY A 53 -1.54 29.82 -3.39
C GLY A 53 -0.32 29.48 -2.51
N ARG A 54 0.56 28.59 -2.97
CA ARG A 54 1.82 28.26 -2.29
C ARG A 54 2.97 29.01 -2.94
N ARG A 55 3.99 29.36 -2.14
CA ARG A 55 5.18 30.13 -2.57
C ARG A 55 4.80 31.50 -3.19
N THR A 56 3.83 32.15 -2.56
CA THR A 56 3.32 33.48 -2.87
C THR A 56 2.76 34.08 -1.58
N ASP A 57 2.76 35.41 -1.47
CA ASP A 57 2.13 36.15 -0.37
C ASP A 57 0.68 36.56 -0.69
N GLY A 58 0.17 36.19 -1.86
CA GLY A 58 -1.22 36.45 -2.23
C GLY A 58 -1.51 36.25 -3.71
N LEU A 59 -2.81 36.14 -4.02
CA LEU A 59 -3.29 36.06 -5.39
C LEU A 59 -4.47 37.02 -5.56
N GLU A 60 -4.45 37.78 -6.64
CA GLU A 60 -5.48 38.74 -7.01
C GLU A 60 -5.95 38.44 -8.45
N ILE A 61 -7.25 38.17 -8.62
CA ILE A 61 -7.84 38.02 -9.96
C ILE A 61 -8.17 39.41 -10.48
N LEU A 62 -7.60 39.76 -11.63
CA LEU A 62 -7.71 41.10 -12.22
C LEU A 62 -8.81 41.16 -13.28
N ASP A 63 -8.93 40.12 -14.09
CA ASP A 63 -9.89 40.07 -15.20
C ASP A 63 -10.18 38.62 -15.58
N ALA A 64 -11.39 38.36 -16.08
CA ALA A 64 -11.81 37.08 -16.61
C ALA A 64 -12.75 37.30 -17.79
N THR A 65 -12.56 36.55 -18.88
CA THR A 65 -13.36 36.69 -20.10
C THR A 65 -13.82 35.33 -20.61
N MET A 66 -14.92 35.33 -21.36
CA MET A 66 -15.38 34.23 -22.20
C MET A 66 -15.71 34.80 -23.58
N ASP A 67 -15.09 34.27 -24.63
CA ASP A 67 -15.21 34.73 -26.02
C ASP A 67 -14.97 36.25 -26.14
N ASP A 68 -13.90 36.72 -25.50
CA ASP A 68 -13.50 38.13 -25.39
C ASP A 68 -14.52 39.06 -24.69
N VAL A 69 -15.61 38.50 -24.14
CA VAL A 69 -16.57 39.23 -23.31
C VAL A 69 -16.16 39.13 -21.84
N PRO A 70 -15.98 40.25 -21.12
CA PRO A 70 -15.70 40.24 -19.69
C PRO A 70 -16.82 39.57 -18.89
N VAL A 71 -16.45 38.70 -17.95
CA VAL A 71 -17.37 38.07 -17.00
C VAL A 71 -17.11 38.62 -15.59
N THR A 72 -18.19 38.97 -14.88
CA THR A 72 -18.09 39.54 -13.54
C THR A 72 -18.24 38.47 -12.46
N GLN A 73 -17.71 38.75 -11.27
CA GLN A 73 -17.88 37.84 -10.14
C GLN A 73 -19.35 37.74 -9.75
N GLY A 74 -19.86 36.51 -9.63
CA GLY A 74 -21.27 36.25 -9.36
C GLY A 74 -21.55 34.75 -9.32
N ARG A 75 -22.83 34.37 -9.36
CA ARG A 75 -23.25 32.97 -9.48
C ARG A 75 -24.24 32.83 -10.62
N GLY A 76 -24.17 31.71 -11.33
CA GLY A 76 -25.02 31.42 -12.48
C GLY A 76 -24.38 31.82 -13.82
N PRO A 77 -25.10 31.59 -14.94
CA PRO A 77 -24.61 31.86 -16.28
C PRO A 77 -24.13 33.30 -16.48
N GLY A 78 -22.98 33.47 -17.13
CA GLY A 78 -22.37 34.78 -17.41
C GLY A 78 -21.45 35.30 -16.30
N HIS A 79 -21.20 34.49 -15.26
CA HIS A 79 -20.39 34.88 -14.11
C HIS A 79 -19.18 33.98 -13.88
N VAL A 80 -18.24 34.50 -13.10
CA VAL A 80 -17.12 33.75 -12.55
C VAL A 80 -17.28 33.56 -11.04
N VAL A 81 -17.14 32.33 -10.56
CA VAL A 81 -17.14 31.99 -9.13
C VAL A 81 -15.70 31.82 -8.66
N LEU A 82 -15.32 32.57 -7.64
CA LEU A 82 -14.04 32.40 -6.95
C LEU A 82 -14.23 31.57 -5.68
N SER A 83 -13.40 30.55 -5.49
CA SER A 83 -13.42 29.73 -4.27
C SER A 83 -12.02 29.24 -3.87
N GLY A 84 -11.85 28.90 -2.60
CA GLY A 84 -10.61 28.36 -2.05
C GLY A 84 -9.57 29.41 -1.63
N ARG A 85 -8.91 29.15 -0.49
CA ARG A 85 -7.95 30.08 0.16
C ARG A 85 -6.49 29.75 -0.12
N GLN A 86 -6.14 28.46 -0.17
CA GLN A 86 -4.77 27.97 -0.50
C GLN A 86 -4.59 27.60 -1.97
N ARG A 87 -5.70 27.40 -2.68
CA ARG A 87 -5.78 27.23 -4.12
C ARG A 87 -6.99 28.05 -4.53
N THR A 88 -6.81 29.03 -5.39
CA THR A 88 -7.91 29.86 -5.88
C THR A 88 -8.46 29.21 -7.13
N ARG A 89 -9.67 28.65 -7.01
CA ARG A 89 -10.43 28.13 -8.13
C ARG A 89 -11.25 29.26 -8.73
N VAL A 90 -10.98 29.52 -10.00
CA VAL A 90 -11.73 30.42 -10.88
C VAL A 90 -12.62 29.54 -11.75
N GLU A 91 -13.94 29.64 -11.59
CA GLU A 91 -14.91 28.83 -12.33
C GLU A 91 -15.83 29.74 -13.15
N TRP A 92 -15.71 29.69 -14.48
CA TRP A 92 -16.66 30.31 -15.41
C TRP A 92 -17.92 29.46 -15.44
N GLN A 93 -19.07 30.10 -15.24
CA GLN A 93 -20.39 29.51 -15.38
C GLN A 93 -21.10 30.19 -16.55
N PHE A 94 -21.59 29.41 -17.50
CA PHE A 94 -22.20 29.91 -18.73
C PHE A 94 -23.44 29.10 -19.09
N THR A 95 -24.26 29.65 -19.99
CA THR A 95 -25.45 28.96 -20.48
C THR A 95 -25.03 27.63 -21.10
N PRO A 96 -25.69 26.50 -20.78
CA PRO A 96 -25.27 25.19 -21.28
C PRO A 96 -25.10 25.17 -22.82
N VAL A 97 -23.91 24.79 -23.28
CA VAL A 97 -23.55 24.69 -24.71
C VAL A 97 -23.30 23.25 -25.12
N GLY A 98 -23.60 22.91 -26.37
CA GLY A 98 -23.26 21.63 -26.99
C GLY A 98 -21.83 21.65 -27.59
N PRO A 99 -21.59 20.87 -28.65
CA PRO A 99 -20.32 20.93 -29.37
C PRO A 99 -20.07 22.31 -30.00
N SER A 100 -19.00 22.98 -29.56
CA SER A 100 -18.63 24.34 -29.94
C SER A 100 -17.20 24.65 -29.51
N THR A 101 -16.63 25.74 -30.03
CA THR A 101 -15.33 26.25 -29.59
C THR A 101 -15.51 27.55 -28.81
N HIS A 102 -14.89 27.64 -27.63
CA HIS A 102 -14.96 28.82 -26.78
C HIS A 102 -13.58 29.19 -26.24
N THR A 103 -13.31 30.48 -26.08
CA THR A 103 -12.04 31.00 -25.55
C THR A 103 -12.24 31.63 -24.18
N PHE A 104 -11.44 31.21 -23.21
CA PHE A 104 -11.47 31.70 -21.84
C PHE A 104 -10.18 32.46 -21.55
N GLY A 105 -10.31 33.72 -21.17
CA GLY A 105 -9.19 34.57 -20.77
C GLY A 105 -9.17 34.77 -19.26
N LEU A 106 -7.98 34.74 -18.67
CA LEU A 106 -7.78 34.99 -17.24
C LEU A 106 -6.55 35.88 -17.03
N LYS A 107 -6.72 37.00 -16.34
CA LYS A 107 -5.63 37.86 -15.90
C LYS A 107 -5.58 37.88 -14.39
N TYR A 108 -4.40 37.63 -13.83
CA TYR A 108 -4.21 37.62 -12.38
C TYR A 108 -2.82 38.13 -11.99
N ARG A 109 -2.70 38.57 -10.73
CA ARG A 109 -1.44 38.96 -10.11
C ARG A 109 -1.12 38.03 -8.95
N VAL A 110 0.11 37.53 -8.93
CA VAL A 110 0.65 36.69 -7.87
C VAL A 110 1.68 37.52 -7.10
N ARG A 111 1.46 37.71 -5.79
CA ARG A 111 2.26 38.62 -4.98
C ARG A 111 3.54 37.96 -4.48
N ARG A 112 4.67 38.63 -4.63
CA ARG A 112 5.97 38.29 -4.03
C ARG A 112 6.40 36.84 -4.28
N VAL A 113 6.42 36.45 -5.54
CA VAL A 113 6.85 35.11 -5.98
C VAL A 113 8.37 35.02 -6.04
N VAL A 114 9.03 36.12 -6.44
CA VAL A 114 10.48 36.17 -6.55
C VAL A 114 11.10 36.13 -5.16
N PHE A 115 12.09 35.26 -4.98
CA PHE A 115 12.83 35.11 -3.72
C PHE A 115 14.32 35.06 -3.99
N THR A 116 15.13 35.47 -3.03
CA THR A 116 16.59 35.45 -3.16
C THR A 116 17.15 34.17 -2.54
N ASP A 117 18.07 33.49 -3.24
CA ASP A 117 18.90 32.41 -2.71
C ASP A 117 20.40 32.72 -2.93
N GLU A 118 21.28 31.74 -2.77
CA GLU A 118 22.74 31.90 -2.95
C GLU A 118 23.14 32.25 -4.39
N ARG A 119 22.30 31.94 -5.39
CA ARG A 119 22.54 32.20 -6.82
C ARG A 119 22.10 33.60 -7.22
N GLY A 120 21.03 34.11 -6.61
CA GLY A 120 20.46 35.42 -6.93
C GLY A 120 18.97 35.52 -6.66
N ASP A 121 18.31 36.45 -7.34
CA ASP A 121 16.85 36.59 -7.28
C ASP A 121 16.22 35.56 -8.22
N VAL A 122 15.57 34.55 -7.65
CA VAL A 122 15.01 33.41 -8.37
C VAL A 122 13.54 33.65 -8.71
N VAL A 123 13.20 33.45 -9.98
CA VAL A 123 11.84 33.37 -10.49
C VAL A 123 11.59 31.91 -10.89
N ALA A 124 10.64 31.24 -10.24
CA ALA A 124 10.24 29.88 -10.60
C ALA A 124 8.72 29.78 -10.69
N TRP A 125 8.20 29.53 -11.90
CA TRP A 125 6.77 29.47 -12.15
C TRP A 125 6.38 28.35 -13.12
N ARG A 126 5.40 27.55 -12.71
CA ARG A 126 4.78 26.57 -13.59
C ARG A 126 3.59 27.20 -14.30
N ALA A 127 3.77 27.37 -15.61
CA ALA A 127 2.88 28.14 -16.48
C ALA A 127 1.59 27.40 -16.87
N LEU A 128 1.63 26.05 -16.87
CA LEU A 128 0.49 25.20 -17.24
C LEU A 128 -0.10 24.47 -16.01
N PRO A 129 -1.41 24.12 -16.04
CA PRO A 129 -2.03 23.28 -15.02
C PRO A 129 -1.35 21.90 -14.94
N THR A 130 -1.28 21.33 -13.74
CA THR A 130 -0.68 20.00 -13.50
C THR A 130 -1.71 18.88 -13.46
N GLU A 131 -2.97 19.22 -13.19
CA GLU A 131 -4.07 18.27 -13.02
C GLU A 131 -5.18 18.63 -14.01
N HIS A 132 -5.21 17.99 -15.17
CA HIS A 132 -6.23 18.24 -16.18
C HIS A 132 -6.56 16.99 -16.99
N GLY A 133 -7.87 16.79 -17.19
CA GLY A 133 -8.40 15.62 -17.88
C GLY A 133 -8.29 15.67 -19.40
N TYR A 134 -7.84 16.77 -20.02
CA TYR A 134 -7.85 16.95 -21.48
C TYR A 134 -6.44 17.05 -22.06
N ARG A 135 -6.29 16.89 -23.39
CA ARG A 135 -5.02 17.17 -24.09
C ARG A 135 -4.95 18.64 -24.50
N ILE A 136 -3.75 19.20 -24.57
CA ILE A 136 -3.50 20.55 -25.10
C ILE A 136 -2.71 20.39 -26.41
N ALA A 137 -3.29 20.82 -27.52
CA ALA A 137 -2.66 20.65 -28.83
C ALA A 137 -1.44 21.57 -29.01
N SER A 138 -1.54 22.83 -28.58
CA SER A 138 -0.44 23.80 -28.64
C SER A 138 -0.44 24.77 -27.45
N SER A 139 0.73 25.28 -27.10
CA SER A 139 0.91 26.26 -26.03
C SER A 139 2.07 27.21 -26.35
N LEU A 140 1.84 28.50 -26.21
CA LEU A 140 2.88 29.52 -26.15
C LEU A 140 3.00 30.03 -24.72
N VAL A 141 4.15 29.80 -24.11
CA VAL A 141 4.51 30.35 -22.78
C VAL A 141 5.57 31.41 -22.97
N THR A 142 5.35 32.61 -22.45
CA THR A 142 6.34 33.69 -22.43
C THR A 142 6.60 34.14 -21.01
N LEU A 143 7.87 34.38 -20.68
CA LEU A 143 8.31 34.98 -19.42
C LEU A 143 9.11 36.23 -19.75
N ASP A 144 8.57 37.39 -19.39
CA ASP A 144 9.22 38.70 -19.52
C ASP A 144 9.84 39.10 -18.19
N LEU A 145 11.12 39.45 -18.20
CA LEU A 145 11.87 39.88 -17.03
C LEU A 145 12.20 41.39 -17.05
N PRO A 146 12.25 42.03 -15.87
CA PRO A 146 12.67 43.43 -15.75
C PRO A 146 14.20 43.63 -15.86
N ASP A 147 15.01 42.60 -15.60
CA ASP A 147 16.46 42.65 -15.75
C ASP A 147 16.99 41.38 -16.45
N ALA A 148 18.25 41.42 -16.89
CA ALA A 148 18.84 40.32 -17.63
C ALA A 148 19.03 39.07 -16.76
N HIS A 149 18.94 37.89 -17.37
CA HIS A 149 19.24 36.64 -16.72
C HIS A 149 20.69 36.63 -16.19
N ALA A 150 20.91 36.23 -14.93
CA ALA A 150 22.23 35.98 -14.38
C ALA A 150 22.74 34.57 -14.72
N THR A 151 21.82 33.62 -14.95
CA THR A 151 22.12 32.24 -15.34
C THR A 151 21.21 31.80 -16.47
N THR A 152 21.64 30.79 -17.23
CA THR A 152 20.79 30.15 -18.25
C THR A 152 19.47 29.68 -17.63
N PRO A 153 18.31 30.11 -18.16
CA PRO A 153 17.00 29.67 -17.68
C PRO A 153 16.83 28.15 -17.82
N LEU A 154 16.25 27.54 -16.79
CA LEU A 154 15.86 26.14 -16.77
C LEU A 154 14.38 26.01 -17.16
N VAL A 155 14.09 25.20 -18.18
CA VAL A 155 12.72 24.87 -18.59
C VAL A 155 12.47 23.39 -18.32
N GLU A 156 11.67 23.09 -17.30
CA GLU A 156 11.23 21.74 -16.98
C GLU A 156 9.90 21.44 -17.68
N ARG A 157 9.75 20.21 -18.17
CA ARG A 157 8.54 19.77 -18.86
C ARG A 157 8.22 18.31 -18.56
N ARG A 158 6.93 17.98 -18.49
CA ARG A 158 6.43 16.61 -18.37
C ARG A 158 5.26 16.40 -19.31
N GLY A 159 5.24 15.28 -20.03
CA GLY A 159 4.13 14.93 -20.92
C GLY A 159 3.97 15.91 -22.08
N VAL A 160 5.07 16.48 -22.59
CA VAL A 160 5.10 17.42 -23.72
C VAL A 160 5.80 16.74 -24.89
N GLY A 161 5.12 16.58 -26.03
CA GLY A 161 5.68 15.94 -27.23
C GLY A 161 6.83 16.74 -27.82
N ALA A 162 6.53 17.87 -28.46
CA ALA A 162 7.53 18.77 -29.02
C ALA A 162 7.56 20.11 -28.29
N ALA A 163 8.76 20.69 -28.13
CA ALA A 163 8.96 22.01 -27.55
C ALA A 163 10.19 22.69 -28.13
N THR A 164 10.07 23.97 -28.49
CA THR A 164 11.21 24.85 -28.80
C THR A 164 11.30 25.94 -27.75
N ILE A 165 12.52 26.24 -27.32
CA ILE A 165 12.82 27.23 -26.28
C ILE A 165 13.71 28.27 -26.93
N ALA A 166 13.27 29.52 -26.93
CA ALA A 166 14.07 30.68 -27.30
C ALA A 166 14.32 31.49 -26.03
N VAL A 167 15.59 31.80 -25.77
CA VAL A 167 16.02 32.64 -24.66
C VAL A 167 16.69 33.87 -25.25
N ASP A 168 16.24 35.03 -24.80
CA ASP A 168 16.86 36.33 -25.00
C ASP A 168 17.34 36.86 -23.64
N ASP A 169 18.05 37.99 -23.59
CA ASP A 169 18.62 38.53 -22.36
C ASP A 169 17.59 38.71 -21.24
N ARG A 170 16.35 39.08 -21.60
CA ARG A 170 15.25 39.39 -20.66
C ARG A 170 13.96 38.63 -20.93
N SER A 171 13.99 37.63 -21.80
CA SER A 171 12.78 36.88 -22.11
C SER A 171 13.04 35.40 -22.35
N VAL A 172 12.09 34.57 -21.92
CA VAL A 172 12.05 33.14 -22.23
C VAL A 172 10.75 32.85 -22.95
N VAL A 173 10.85 32.28 -24.14
CA VAL A 173 9.70 31.91 -24.97
C VAL A 173 9.75 30.40 -25.20
N VAL A 174 8.69 29.71 -24.77
CA VAL A 174 8.53 28.27 -24.98
C VAL A 174 7.32 28.04 -25.89
N ARG A 175 7.56 27.41 -27.05
CA ARG A 175 6.50 26.94 -27.95
C ARG A 175 6.42 25.43 -27.81
N ALA A 176 5.28 24.93 -27.34
CA ALA A 176 5.07 23.51 -27.12
C ALA A 176 3.85 23.00 -27.89
N SER A 177 3.90 21.73 -28.26
CA SER A 177 2.78 21.01 -28.87
C SER A 177 2.63 19.60 -28.30
N GLU A 178 1.45 19.03 -28.52
CA GLU A 178 1.11 17.66 -28.10
C GLU A 178 1.32 17.41 -26.60
N ILE A 179 0.72 18.28 -25.78
CA ILE A 179 0.80 18.15 -24.32
C ILE A 179 -0.29 17.16 -23.87
N ALA A 180 0.15 16.06 -23.28
CA ALA A 180 -0.70 14.99 -22.77
C ALA A 180 -1.54 15.44 -21.57
N ARG A 181 -2.48 14.60 -21.14
CA ARG A 181 -3.23 14.81 -19.89
C ARG A 181 -2.25 14.92 -18.71
N ASN A 182 -2.49 15.87 -17.81
CA ASN A 182 -1.58 16.21 -16.71
C ASN A 182 -0.14 16.59 -17.15
N GLY A 183 0.02 17.02 -18.40
CA GLY A 183 1.28 17.52 -18.93
C GLY A 183 1.49 18.99 -18.56
N TRP A 184 2.72 19.39 -18.27
CA TRP A 184 3.02 20.74 -17.77
C TRP A 184 4.39 21.24 -18.19
N ILE A 185 4.55 22.57 -18.12
CA ILE A 185 5.79 23.30 -18.37
C ILE A 185 6.04 24.24 -17.19
N ALA A 186 7.27 24.24 -16.68
CA ALA A 186 7.74 25.16 -15.66
C ALA A 186 9.02 25.85 -16.12
N ILE A 187 9.14 27.14 -15.77
CA ILE A 187 10.29 27.97 -16.08
C ILE A 187 10.90 28.44 -14.77
N GLU A 188 12.19 28.21 -14.61
CA GLU A 188 13.02 28.76 -13.54
C GLU A 188 14.13 29.61 -14.15
N THR A 189 14.36 30.79 -13.59
CA THR A 189 15.46 31.66 -13.97
C THR A 189 15.96 32.45 -12.78
N VAL A 190 17.24 32.84 -12.83
CA VAL A 190 17.90 33.60 -11.78
C VAL A 190 18.32 34.94 -12.37
N LEU A 191 18.04 36.01 -11.63
CA LEU A 191 18.48 37.38 -11.90
C LEU A 191 19.58 37.77 -10.90
N PRO A 192 20.37 38.82 -11.18
CA PRO A 192 21.39 39.25 -10.24
C PRO A 192 20.79 39.58 -8.87
N SER A 193 21.53 39.23 -7.81
CA SER A 193 21.06 39.32 -6.42
C SER A 193 20.55 40.71 -6.05
N ARG A 194 19.40 40.77 -5.36
CA ARG A 194 18.80 42.00 -4.78
C ARG A 194 18.49 43.09 -5.80
N ARG A 195 18.22 42.73 -7.05
CA ARG A 195 17.81 43.67 -8.10
C ARG A 195 16.30 43.81 -8.17
N ILE A 196 15.58 42.73 -7.92
CA ILE A 196 14.12 42.66 -8.01
C ILE A 196 13.51 42.78 -6.63
N VAL A 197 14.11 42.11 -5.64
CA VAL A 197 13.58 42.00 -4.29
C VAL A 197 14.64 42.39 -3.27
N ALA A 198 14.37 43.42 -2.47
CA ALA A 198 15.26 43.85 -1.39
C ALA A 198 15.07 43.04 -0.09
N VAL A 199 13.85 42.53 0.14
CA VAL A 199 13.46 41.80 1.36
C VAL A 199 12.75 40.51 0.97
N GLN A 200 13.16 39.38 1.56
CA GLN A 200 12.57 38.07 1.28
C GLN A 200 11.04 38.06 1.47
N PRO A 201 10.29 37.36 0.60
CA PRO A 201 8.84 37.26 0.72
C PRO A 201 8.42 36.51 2.00
N GLU A 202 7.23 36.79 2.52
CA GLU A 202 6.78 36.27 3.82
C GLU A 202 6.65 34.75 3.82
N TRP A 203 6.18 34.16 2.72
CA TRP A 203 6.15 32.70 2.56
C TRP A 203 7.55 32.08 2.69
N ARG A 204 8.59 32.76 2.19
CA ARG A 204 9.98 32.27 2.26
C ARG A 204 10.54 32.46 3.66
N GLN A 205 10.24 33.57 4.33
CA GLN A 205 10.59 33.77 5.73
C GLN A 205 9.96 32.69 6.63
N ARG A 206 8.69 32.34 6.40
CA ARG A 206 8.01 31.25 7.10
C ARG A 206 8.67 29.90 6.84
N GLU A 207 9.05 29.61 5.60
CA GLU A 207 9.75 28.36 5.25
C GLU A 207 11.11 28.25 5.96
N ILE A 208 11.90 29.32 5.96
CA ILE A 208 13.20 29.39 6.67
C ILE A 208 13.01 29.24 8.18
N ALA A 209 12.05 29.95 8.77
CA ALA A 209 11.72 29.86 10.19
C ALA A 209 11.28 28.43 10.56
N ALA A 210 10.41 27.80 9.76
CA ALA A 210 10.02 26.42 9.94
C ALA A 210 11.22 25.46 9.86
N ALA A 211 12.12 25.65 8.89
CA ALA A 211 13.34 24.85 8.74
C ALA A 211 14.25 24.93 9.97
N SER A 212 14.38 26.10 10.59
CA SER A 212 15.16 26.28 11.82
C SER A 212 14.62 25.48 13.03
N LEU A 213 13.31 25.16 13.02
CA LEU A 213 12.68 24.32 14.05
C LEU A 213 12.83 22.83 13.75
N GLY A 214 13.25 22.46 12.54
CA GLY A 214 13.43 21.08 12.09
C GLY A 214 14.25 20.23 13.08
N PRO A 215 15.43 20.67 13.55
CA PRO A 215 16.22 19.94 14.54
C PRO A 215 15.48 19.67 15.85
N ARG A 216 14.61 20.58 16.31
CA ARG A 216 13.83 20.41 17.54
C ARG A 216 12.74 19.35 17.37
N TRP A 217 12.03 19.36 16.24
CA TRP A 217 11.07 18.31 15.90
C TRP A 217 11.73 16.95 15.72
N ALA A 218 12.90 16.91 15.07
CA ALA A 218 13.69 15.69 14.93
C ALA A 218 14.15 15.15 16.30
N ALA A 219 14.63 16.01 17.19
CA ALA A 219 14.99 15.64 18.56
C ALA A 219 13.78 15.11 19.35
N GLY A 220 12.62 15.77 19.23
CA GLY A 220 11.36 15.30 19.82
C GLY A 220 10.93 13.93 19.30
N ALA A 221 11.03 13.70 18.00
CA ALA A 221 10.74 12.42 17.37
C ALA A 221 11.70 11.31 17.86
N ALA A 222 12.99 11.62 17.95
CA ALA A 222 14.00 10.70 18.46
C ALA A 222 13.76 10.36 19.94
N ALA A 223 13.45 11.36 20.77
CA ALA A 223 13.11 11.16 22.18
C ALA A 223 11.85 10.29 22.33
N MET A 224 10.83 10.51 21.51
CA MET A 224 9.60 9.71 21.53
C MET A 224 9.84 8.27 21.06
N ALA A 225 10.63 8.08 20.01
CA ALA A 225 11.04 6.74 19.58
C ALA A 225 11.82 6.02 20.68
N MET A 226 12.78 6.70 21.30
CA MET A 226 13.58 6.17 22.41
C MET A 226 12.71 5.82 23.62
N ALA A 227 11.78 6.69 24.02
CA ALA A 227 10.84 6.40 25.11
C ALA A 227 9.97 5.17 24.79
N GLY A 228 9.43 5.08 23.58
CA GLY A 228 8.67 3.91 23.13
C GLY A 228 9.50 2.62 23.12
N ILE A 229 10.75 2.70 22.66
CA ILE A 229 11.69 1.56 22.70
C ILE A 229 12.02 1.18 24.14
N LEU A 230 12.23 2.13 25.05
CA LEU A 230 12.49 1.86 26.47
C LEU A 230 11.30 1.16 27.13
N ILE A 231 10.06 1.53 26.79
CA ILE A 231 8.85 0.81 27.25
C ILE A 231 8.87 -0.64 26.75
N VAL A 232 9.15 -0.85 25.46
CA VAL A 232 9.26 -2.19 24.86
C VAL A 232 10.35 -3.01 25.54
N VAL A 233 11.53 -2.42 25.79
CA VAL A 233 12.65 -3.06 26.48
C VAL A 233 12.29 -3.37 27.92
N GLY A 234 11.64 -2.46 28.64
CA GLY A 234 11.19 -2.65 30.02
C GLY A 234 10.24 -3.84 30.14
N VAL A 235 9.22 -3.91 29.28
CA VAL A 235 8.30 -5.07 29.22
C VAL A 235 9.04 -6.35 28.89
N ARG A 236 10.02 -6.29 27.98
CA ARG A 236 10.84 -7.44 27.60
C ARG A 236 11.80 -7.91 28.70
N ARG A 237 12.20 -7.06 29.66
CA ARG A 237 13.09 -7.48 30.77
C ARG A 237 12.44 -8.51 31.68
N HIS A 238 11.12 -8.53 31.77
CA HIS A 238 10.37 -9.54 32.52
C HIS A 238 10.27 -10.89 31.78
N TYR A 239 10.86 -11.00 30.59
CA TYR A 239 10.84 -12.24 29.82
C TYR A 239 11.90 -13.23 30.32
N ASP A 240 11.41 -14.32 30.94
CA ASP A 240 12.24 -15.45 31.32
C ASP A 240 12.69 -16.23 30.08
N ARG A 241 13.96 -16.08 29.71
CA ARG A 241 14.54 -16.79 28.57
C ARG A 241 14.59 -18.30 28.85
N PRO A 242 14.36 -19.16 27.85
CA PRO A 242 14.52 -20.60 28.01
C PRO A 242 15.93 -20.94 28.51
N LEU A 243 16.02 -21.77 29.55
CA LEU A 243 17.29 -22.13 30.20
C LEU A 243 18.10 -23.16 29.41
N VAL A 244 17.47 -23.88 28.48
CA VAL A 244 18.09 -24.98 27.75
C VAL A 244 18.70 -24.48 26.44
N VAL A 245 20.00 -24.72 26.25
CA VAL A 245 20.69 -24.55 24.97
C VAL A 245 20.26 -25.71 24.06
N GLU A 246 19.72 -25.37 22.89
CA GLU A 246 19.23 -26.34 21.91
C GLU A 246 20.38 -27.20 21.38
N THR A 247 20.53 -28.43 21.88
CA THR A 247 21.28 -29.46 21.15
C THR A 247 20.33 -30.11 20.15
N GLU A 248 20.38 -29.62 18.92
CA GLU A 248 19.69 -30.22 17.80
C GLU A 248 20.31 -31.59 17.46
N SER A 249 19.73 -32.68 17.94
CA SER A 249 20.05 -34.03 17.46
C SER A 249 19.29 -34.33 16.17
N MET A 250 19.96 -34.83 15.13
CA MET A 250 19.28 -35.40 13.95
C MET A 250 18.48 -36.63 14.37
N ALA A 251 17.17 -36.47 14.58
CA ALA A 251 16.26 -37.58 14.85
C ALA A 251 15.86 -38.22 13.51
N VAL A 252 16.29 -39.47 13.29
CA VAL A 252 15.98 -40.28 12.10
C VAL A 252 14.58 -40.93 12.21
N ALA A 253 14.04 -41.06 13.43
CA ALA A 253 12.70 -41.57 13.70
C ALA A 253 11.76 -40.50 14.27
N MET A 254 10.45 -40.71 14.18
CA MET A 254 9.42 -39.84 14.77
C MET A 254 9.75 -39.60 16.26
N PRO A 255 9.96 -38.33 16.69
CA PRO A 255 10.44 -38.07 18.05
C PRO A 255 9.47 -38.48 19.16
N GLU A 256 8.16 -38.34 18.92
CA GLU A 256 7.07 -38.66 19.85
C GLU A 256 5.73 -38.71 19.10
N HIS A 257 4.73 -39.42 19.63
CA HIS A 257 3.37 -39.43 19.09
C HIS A 257 2.62 -38.14 19.47
N LEU A 258 2.86 -37.08 18.69
CA LEU A 258 2.17 -35.81 18.82
C LEU A 258 1.26 -35.56 17.59
N PRO A 259 0.01 -35.10 17.78
CA PRO A 259 -0.85 -34.69 16.68
C PRO A 259 -0.15 -33.68 15.75
N PRO A 260 -0.33 -33.78 14.42
CA PRO A 260 0.38 -32.95 13.46
C PRO A 260 0.25 -31.45 13.74
N ALA A 261 -0.93 -30.97 14.11
CA ALA A 261 -1.15 -29.56 14.40
C ALA A 261 -0.31 -29.04 15.58
N LEU A 262 -0.15 -29.86 16.62
CA LEU A 262 0.65 -29.51 17.79
C LEU A 262 2.14 -29.55 17.46
N ALA A 263 2.59 -30.53 16.66
CA ALA A 263 3.97 -30.61 16.16
C ALA A 263 4.34 -29.40 15.30
N GLY A 264 3.46 -28.96 14.40
CA GLY A 264 3.62 -27.73 13.61
C GLY A 264 3.62 -26.46 14.46
N ALA A 265 2.77 -26.42 15.50
CA ALA A 265 2.72 -25.30 16.44
C ALA A 265 4.02 -25.18 17.28
N LEU A 266 4.63 -26.29 17.69
CA LEU A 266 5.94 -26.30 18.36
C LEU A 266 7.03 -25.67 17.48
N LEU A 267 7.09 -26.03 16.20
CA LEU A 267 8.01 -25.39 15.24
C LEU A 267 7.74 -23.91 15.02
N SER A 268 6.47 -23.52 15.15
CA SER A 268 6.02 -22.12 15.04
C SER A 268 6.11 -21.36 16.36
N ARG A 269 6.95 -21.79 17.31
CA ARG A 269 7.16 -21.15 18.63
C ARG A 269 5.87 -21.02 19.45
N GLY A 270 4.99 -22.02 19.34
CA GLY A 270 3.67 -22.08 19.97
C GLY A 270 2.59 -21.28 19.24
N ARG A 271 2.80 -20.85 17.99
CA ARG A 271 1.76 -20.21 17.17
C ARG A 271 1.01 -21.25 16.34
N VAL A 272 -0.32 -21.19 16.39
CA VAL A 272 -1.17 -22.05 15.56
C VAL A 272 -1.54 -21.30 14.28
N GLN A 273 -1.26 -21.92 13.12
CA GLN A 273 -1.55 -21.37 11.80
C GLN A 273 -2.68 -22.16 11.13
N VAL A 274 -3.33 -21.57 10.13
CA VAL A 274 -4.39 -22.25 9.35
C VAL A 274 -3.89 -23.54 8.70
N GLY A 275 -2.61 -23.58 8.29
CA GLY A 275 -1.98 -24.80 7.76
C GLY A 275 -2.01 -25.98 8.74
N HIS A 276 -1.97 -25.72 10.05
CA HIS A 276 -2.07 -26.76 11.08
C HIS A 276 -3.50 -27.33 11.17
N ALA A 277 -4.52 -26.50 10.95
CA ALA A 277 -5.91 -26.97 10.91
C ALA A 277 -6.15 -27.90 9.71
N LEU A 278 -5.59 -27.57 8.55
CA LEU A 278 -5.64 -28.42 7.37
C LEU A 278 -4.88 -29.74 7.58
N ALA A 279 -3.70 -29.68 8.21
CA ALA A 279 -2.96 -30.89 8.58
C ALA A 279 -3.77 -31.79 9.54
N THR A 280 -4.58 -31.20 10.42
CA THR A 280 -5.50 -31.93 11.32
C THR A 280 -6.58 -32.66 10.53
N LEU A 281 -7.23 -31.99 9.56
CA LEU A 281 -8.24 -32.64 8.71
C LEU A 281 -7.66 -33.80 7.90
N VAL A 282 -6.43 -33.65 7.39
CA VAL A 282 -5.74 -34.72 6.65
C VAL A 282 -5.34 -35.87 7.58
N ASP A 283 -4.96 -35.58 8.82
CA ASP A 283 -4.70 -36.62 9.83
C ASP A 283 -5.96 -37.42 10.17
N LEU A 284 -7.10 -36.73 10.34
CA LEU A 284 -8.40 -37.35 10.58
C LEU A 284 -8.85 -38.20 9.39
N ALA A 285 -8.59 -37.77 8.15
CA ALA A 285 -8.81 -38.60 6.96
C ALA A 285 -7.94 -39.87 6.99
N ASN A 286 -6.67 -39.72 7.40
CA ASN A 286 -5.75 -40.85 7.51
C ASN A 286 -6.11 -41.85 8.62
N ARG A 287 -6.79 -41.39 9.68
CA ARG A 287 -7.37 -42.25 10.73
C ARG A 287 -8.74 -42.84 10.36
N GLY A 288 -9.26 -42.57 9.17
CA GLY A 288 -10.56 -43.09 8.71
C GLY A 288 -11.79 -42.35 9.26
N VAL A 289 -11.60 -41.15 9.83
CA VAL A 289 -12.70 -40.31 10.35
C VAL A 289 -13.34 -39.49 9.22
N LEU A 290 -12.58 -39.18 8.16
CA LEU A 290 -13.02 -38.41 7.00
C LEU A 290 -12.76 -39.18 5.70
N LEU A 291 -13.72 -39.13 4.78
CA LEU A 291 -13.57 -39.59 3.40
C LEU A 291 -13.43 -38.38 2.47
N VAL A 292 -12.49 -38.47 1.53
CA VAL A 292 -12.29 -37.45 0.49
C VAL A 292 -12.73 -38.03 -0.84
N ARG A 293 -13.79 -37.47 -1.44
CA ARG A 293 -14.30 -37.87 -2.74
C ARG A 293 -13.95 -36.83 -3.79
N GLU A 294 -13.46 -37.29 -4.94
CA GLU A 294 -13.28 -36.45 -6.13
C GLU A 294 -14.59 -36.38 -6.91
N LEU A 295 -15.07 -35.17 -7.20
CA LEU A 295 -16.25 -34.95 -8.03
C LEU A 295 -15.86 -34.86 -9.51
N PRO A 296 -16.42 -35.69 -10.40
CA PRO A 296 -16.18 -35.57 -11.84
C PRO A 296 -16.86 -34.33 -12.43
N LYS A 297 -16.16 -33.54 -13.24
CA LYS A 297 -16.74 -32.43 -14.04
C LYS A 297 -16.06 -32.21 -15.41
N PRO A 298 -16.78 -31.62 -16.39
CA PRO A 298 -16.35 -31.51 -17.79
C PRO A 298 -15.55 -30.24 -18.18
N PHE A 299 -15.34 -29.25 -17.28
CA PHE A 299 -14.51 -28.06 -17.57
C PHE A 299 -13.87 -27.48 -16.29
N GLY A 300 -12.53 -27.47 -16.22
CA GLY A 300 -11.71 -26.64 -15.30
C GLY A 300 -11.73 -26.98 -13.79
N THR A 301 -10.54 -26.93 -13.16
CA THR A 301 -10.18 -27.14 -11.72
C THR A 301 -10.96 -28.19 -10.93
N ARG A 302 -10.27 -29.27 -10.55
CA ARG A 302 -10.78 -30.42 -9.74
C ARG A 302 -11.39 -29.96 -8.41
N GLN A 303 -12.53 -30.55 -8.04
CA GLN A 303 -13.25 -30.26 -6.79
C GLN A 303 -13.27 -31.50 -5.90
N TYR A 304 -13.05 -31.29 -4.60
CA TYR A 304 -13.01 -32.35 -3.59
C TYR A 304 -14.08 -32.12 -2.54
N GLU A 305 -14.81 -33.17 -2.18
CA GLU A 305 -15.78 -33.19 -1.09
C GLU A 305 -15.25 -33.99 0.10
N LEU A 306 -15.51 -33.47 1.30
CA LEU A 306 -15.21 -34.09 2.58
C LEU A 306 -16.51 -34.63 3.16
N ALA A 307 -16.53 -35.91 3.54
CA ALA A 307 -17.64 -36.55 4.24
C ALA A 307 -17.16 -37.11 5.58
N GLN A 308 -17.95 -36.95 6.65
CA GLN A 308 -17.66 -37.59 7.93
C GLN A 308 -18.09 -39.05 7.91
N VAL A 309 -17.22 -39.94 8.42
CA VAL A 309 -17.57 -41.35 8.57
C VAL A 309 -18.39 -41.52 9.86
N PRO A 310 -19.64 -42.03 9.78
CA PRO A 310 -20.47 -42.24 10.96
C PRO A 310 -19.79 -43.17 11.97
N GLY A 311 -19.62 -42.72 13.21
CA GLY A 311 -18.98 -43.50 14.27
C GLY A 311 -18.62 -42.67 15.50
N ARG A 312 -18.33 -43.34 16.63
CA ARG A 312 -17.70 -42.71 17.79
C ARG A 312 -16.19 -42.79 17.61
N HIS A 313 -15.54 -41.65 17.41
CA HIS A 313 -14.10 -41.53 17.28
C HIS A 313 -13.53 -40.83 18.52
N GLU A 314 -12.38 -41.29 19.02
CA GLU A 314 -11.65 -40.57 20.07
C GLU A 314 -10.97 -39.35 19.46
N LEU A 315 -11.57 -38.18 19.68
CA LEU A 315 -11.10 -36.91 19.12
C LEU A 315 -10.51 -36.03 20.23
N LEU A 316 -9.38 -35.39 19.94
CA LEU A 316 -8.83 -34.35 20.80
C LEU A 316 -9.65 -33.06 20.66
N PRO A 317 -9.65 -32.17 21.68
CA PRO A 317 -10.41 -30.92 21.65
C PRO A 317 -10.15 -30.05 20.41
N HIS A 318 -8.90 -29.97 19.95
CA HIS A 318 -8.57 -29.24 18.72
C HIS A 318 -9.01 -29.95 17.42
N GLU A 319 -9.07 -31.28 17.42
CA GLU A 319 -9.54 -32.09 16.29
C GLU A 319 -11.06 -31.93 16.14
N GLU A 320 -11.81 -31.98 17.24
CA GLU A 320 -13.24 -31.69 17.28
C GLU A 320 -13.54 -30.26 16.79
N ALA A 321 -12.81 -29.26 17.30
CA ALA A 321 -12.97 -27.88 16.86
C ALA A 321 -12.71 -27.72 15.35
N ALA A 322 -11.72 -28.41 14.78
CA ALA A 322 -11.47 -28.39 13.34
C ALA A 322 -12.63 -28.98 12.54
N LEU A 323 -13.19 -30.11 12.99
CA LEU A 323 -14.36 -30.75 12.37
C LEU A 323 -15.60 -29.86 12.46
N THR A 324 -15.96 -29.37 13.65
CA THR A 324 -17.12 -28.49 13.81
C THR A 324 -17.03 -27.25 12.92
N ILE A 325 -15.84 -26.65 12.79
CA ILE A 325 -15.64 -25.48 11.93
C ILE A 325 -15.73 -25.85 10.45
N ALA A 326 -15.11 -26.95 10.02
CA ALA A 326 -15.12 -27.39 8.63
C ALA A 326 -16.55 -27.71 8.15
N PHE A 327 -17.31 -28.43 8.98
CA PHE A 327 -18.66 -28.90 8.68
C PHE A 327 -19.78 -27.95 9.10
N ALA A 328 -19.46 -26.86 9.82
CA ALA A 328 -20.42 -25.94 10.43
C ALA A 328 -21.38 -26.58 11.45
N GLY A 329 -21.04 -27.76 11.98
CA GLY A 329 -21.82 -28.48 12.98
C GLY A 329 -22.84 -29.47 12.42
N ASP A 330 -23.14 -29.42 11.12
CA ASP A 330 -24.30 -30.12 10.53
C ASP A 330 -23.97 -31.52 9.94
N GLY A 331 -22.73 -32.01 10.04
CA GLY A 331 -22.35 -33.38 9.61
C GLY A 331 -22.41 -33.67 8.10
N ASP A 332 -23.06 -32.80 7.31
CA ASP A 332 -23.25 -32.91 5.87
C ASP A 332 -21.96 -32.93 5.05
N GLU A 333 -22.00 -33.45 3.82
CA GLU A 333 -20.86 -33.42 2.91
C GLU A 333 -20.49 -31.96 2.53
N VAL A 334 -19.20 -31.60 2.64
CA VAL A 334 -18.73 -30.22 2.42
C VAL A 334 -17.58 -30.18 1.42
N ASN A 335 -17.69 -29.28 0.44
CA ASN A 335 -16.60 -28.98 -0.47
C ASN A 335 -15.35 -28.44 0.27
N LEU A 336 -14.17 -28.99 -0.03
CA LEU A 336 -12.90 -28.63 0.61
C LEU A 336 -12.61 -27.13 0.60
N SER A 337 -12.92 -26.43 -0.50
CA SER A 337 -12.71 -24.98 -0.60
C SER A 337 -13.59 -24.21 0.40
N LYS A 338 -14.82 -24.69 0.63
CA LYS A 338 -15.76 -24.14 1.61
C LYS A 338 -15.31 -24.45 3.04
N ALA A 339 -14.86 -25.68 3.30
CA ALA A 339 -14.29 -26.07 4.59
C ALA A 339 -13.06 -25.22 4.95
N ARG A 340 -12.13 -25.02 4.01
CA ARG A 340 -10.99 -24.11 4.20
C ARG A 340 -11.43 -22.67 4.43
N GLY A 341 -12.37 -22.16 3.64
CA GLY A 341 -12.91 -20.81 3.83
C GLY A 341 -13.55 -20.62 5.22
N ARG A 342 -14.17 -21.66 5.77
CA ARG A 342 -14.68 -21.66 7.16
C ARG A 342 -13.54 -21.70 8.19
N LEU A 343 -12.51 -22.52 7.96
CA LEU A 343 -11.32 -22.59 8.83
C LEU A 343 -10.52 -21.28 8.86
N VAL A 344 -10.35 -20.60 7.71
CA VAL A 344 -9.69 -19.29 7.64
C VAL A 344 -10.49 -18.25 8.42
N ARG A 345 -11.82 -18.21 8.24
CA ARG A 345 -12.71 -17.27 8.96
C ARG A 345 -12.74 -17.51 10.47
N ASN A 346 -12.66 -18.77 10.88
CA ASN A 346 -12.71 -19.18 12.30
C ASN A 346 -11.34 -19.61 12.84
N ALA A 347 -10.25 -19.15 12.25
CA ALA A 347 -8.90 -19.55 12.62
C ALA A 347 -8.58 -19.30 14.10
N ARG A 348 -9.15 -18.24 14.68
CA ARG A 348 -9.01 -17.91 16.11
C ARG A 348 -9.61 -18.98 17.02
N ARG A 349 -10.75 -19.55 16.66
CA ARG A 349 -11.42 -20.59 17.46
C ARG A 349 -10.63 -21.91 17.44
N PHE A 350 -10.15 -22.31 16.27
CA PHE A 350 -9.24 -23.46 16.15
C PHE A 350 -7.92 -23.23 16.90
N ALA A 351 -7.31 -22.04 16.74
CA ALA A 351 -6.08 -21.70 17.43
C ALA A 351 -6.24 -21.75 18.95
N ALA A 352 -7.36 -21.25 19.49
CA ALA A 352 -7.65 -21.32 20.92
C ALA A 352 -7.75 -22.77 21.44
N ALA A 353 -8.41 -23.66 20.70
CA ALA A 353 -8.53 -25.08 21.06
C ALA A 353 -7.16 -25.79 21.03
N ALA A 354 -6.37 -25.58 19.96
CA ALA A 354 -5.03 -26.16 19.85
C ALA A 354 -4.05 -25.58 20.90
N GLU A 355 -4.17 -24.30 21.24
CA GLU A 355 -3.39 -23.68 22.33
C GLU A 355 -3.79 -24.22 23.71
N ALA A 356 -5.08 -24.50 23.95
CA ALA A 356 -5.54 -25.14 25.18
C ALA A 356 -4.91 -26.52 25.34
N ASP A 357 -4.82 -27.31 24.27
CA ASP A 357 -4.14 -28.62 24.30
C ASP A 357 -2.63 -28.50 24.53
N LEU A 358 -1.97 -27.48 23.97
CA LEU A 358 -0.55 -27.21 24.24
C LEU A 358 -0.32 -26.78 25.70
N LEU A 359 -1.24 -25.99 26.28
CA LEU A 359 -1.19 -25.59 27.69
C LEU A 359 -1.43 -26.78 28.63
N ALA A 360 -2.44 -27.60 28.34
CA ALA A 360 -2.75 -28.81 29.12
C ALA A 360 -1.57 -29.81 29.15
N ARG A 361 -0.77 -29.85 28.08
CA ARG A 361 0.45 -30.66 27.98
C ARG A 361 1.70 -29.99 28.56
N GLY A 362 1.58 -28.78 29.11
CA GLY A 362 2.71 -28.03 29.70
C GLY A 362 3.74 -27.54 28.67
N LEU A 363 3.39 -27.48 27.37
CA LEU A 363 4.30 -27.10 26.28
C LEU A 363 4.37 -25.58 26.05
N ILE A 364 3.40 -24.83 26.56
CA ILE A 364 3.36 -23.36 26.56
C ILE A 364 3.50 -22.85 27.98
N ASP A 365 4.28 -21.79 28.15
CA ASP A 365 4.38 -21.03 29.40
C ASP A 365 3.45 -19.80 29.33
N PRO A 366 2.44 -19.70 30.23
CA PRO A 366 1.48 -18.60 30.22
C PRO A 366 2.15 -17.23 30.49
N GLY A 367 3.23 -17.17 31.28
CA GLY A 367 3.96 -15.94 31.56
C GLY A 367 4.67 -15.41 30.31
N ARG A 368 5.40 -16.29 29.61
CA ARG A 368 6.07 -15.95 28.34
C ARG A 368 5.08 -15.54 27.26
N ARG A 369 3.95 -16.25 27.18
CA ARG A 369 2.84 -15.90 26.27
C ARG A 369 2.30 -14.50 26.57
N ALA A 370 2.01 -14.19 27.84
CA ALA A 370 1.48 -12.88 28.22
C ALA A 370 2.43 -11.73 27.84
N ILE A 371 3.74 -11.91 28.00
CA ILE A 371 4.73 -10.90 27.61
C ILE A 371 4.76 -10.71 26.09
N ARG A 372 4.75 -11.81 25.33
CA ARG A 372 4.70 -11.76 23.85
C ARG A 372 3.47 -11.00 23.37
N ASP A 373 2.32 -11.26 23.97
CA ASP A 373 1.04 -10.67 23.58
C ASP A 373 0.97 -9.20 24.01
N ARG A 374 1.51 -8.83 25.19
CA ARG A 374 1.68 -7.43 25.61
C ARG A 374 2.59 -6.64 24.66
N LEU A 375 3.72 -7.21 24.24
CA LEU A 375 4.63 -6.57 23.28
C LEU A 375 3.95 -6.33 21.93
N LEU A 376 3.14 -7.29 21.46
CA LEU A 376 2.34 -7.13 20.25
C LEU A 376 1.29 -6.02 20.42
N ALA A 377 0.58 -6.02 21.55
CA ALA A 377 -0.44 -5.01 21.84
C ALA A 377 0.16 -3.60 21.90
N ILE A 378 1.29 -3.41 22.59
CA ILE A 378 2.01 -2.12 22.63
C ILE A 378 2.42 -1.68 21.22
N GLY A 379 2.96 -2.61 20.42
CA GLY A 379 3.32 -2.32 19.04
C GLY A 379 2.13 -1.85 18.20
N ILE A 380 0.99 -2.55 18.28
CA ILE A 380 -0.24 -2.16 17.57
C ILE A 380 -0.76 -0.82 18.06
N VAL A 381 -0.79 -0.58 19.37
CA VAL A 381 -1.24 0.69 19.95
C VAL A 381 -0.37 1.84 19.45
N PHE A 382 0.96 1.74 19.51
CA PHE A 382 1.85 2.77 18.98
C PHE A 382 1.66 2.99 17.47
N MET A 383 1.44 1.94 16.69
CA MET A 383 1.17 2.05 15.26
C MET A 383 -0.13 2.83 14.99
N MET A 384 -1.21 2.50 15.70
CA MET A 384 -2.51 3.15 15.55
C MET A 384 -2.47 4.60 16.05
N THR A 385 -1.84 4.85 17.20
CA THR A 385 -1.65 6.21 17.73
C THR A 385 -0.81 7.04 16.77
N GLY A 386 0.26 6.48 16.20
CA GLY A 386 1.06 7.13 15.17
C GLY A 386 0.23 7.50 13.93
N ALA A 387 -0.56 6.56 13.40
CA ALA A 387 -1.42 6.78 12.24
C ALA A 387 -2.49 7.86 12.50
N ILE A 388 -3.14 7.81 13.67
CA ILE A 388 -4.17 8.80 14.06
C ILE A 388 -3.53 10.18 14.25
N ALA A 389 -2.34 10.26 14.85
CA ALA A 389 -1.63 11.52 15.11
C ALA A 389 -1.23 12.27 13.82
N VAL A 390 -1.13 11.59 12.67
CA VAL A 390 -0.85 12.24 11.38
C VAL A 390 -1.92 13.27 11.03
N ILE A 391 -3.19 13.01 11.32
CA ILE A 391 -4.31 13.88 10.92
C ILE A 391 -4.20 15.28 11.54
N PRO A 392 -4.14 15.45 12.88
CA PRO A 392 -4.00 16.77 13.47
C PRO A 392 -2.63 17.41 13.16
N LEU A 393 -1.56 16.62 13.06
CA LEU A 393 -0.23 17.15 12.75
C LEU A 393 -0.10 17.62 11.30
N ALA A 394 -0.86 17.06 10.36
CA ALA A 394 -0.93 17.54 8.99
C ALA A 394 -1.49 18.98 8.92
N MET A 395 -2.37 19.37 9.85
CA MET A 395 -2.90 20.75 9.91
C MET A 395 -1.84 21.77 10.36
N LEU A 396 -0.74 21.32 10.98
CA LEU A 396 0.37 22.17 11.39
C LEU A 396 1.40 22.39 10.26
N VAL A 397 1.28 21.65 9.15
CA VAL A 397 2.28 21.68 8.06
C VAL A 397 2.39 23.05 7.40
N ASP A 398 1.28 23.78 7.29
CA ASP A 398 1.29 25.12 6.69
C ASP A 398 2.08 26.14 7.52
N ARG A 399 2.23 25.90 8.83
CA ARG A 399 2.93 26.79 9.75
C ARG A 399 4.35 26.35 10.04
N PHE A 400 4.56 25.05 10.24
CA PHE A 400 5.82 24.49 10.70
C PHE A 400 6.50 23.62 9.64
N GLY A 401 6.01 23.61 8.40
CA GLY A 401 6.51 22.71 7.37
C GLY A 401 6.23 21.23 7.70
N PRO A 402 6.87 20.28 7.02
CA PRO A 402 6.63 18.85 7.22
C PRO A 402 7.20 18.31 8.54
N TRP A 403 7.98 19.08 9.29
CA TRP A 403 8.70 18.63 10.49
C TRP A 403 7.84 18.00 11.60
N PRO A 404 6.62 18.47 11.91
CA PRO A 404 5.76 17.83 12.91
C PRO A 404 5.43 16.37 12.59
N LEU A 405 5.43 15.98 11.31
CA LEU A 405 5.18 14.59 10.88
C LEU A 405 6.31 13.62 11.25
N LEU A 406 7.45 14.11 11.74
CA LEU A 406 8.49 13.25 12.31
C LEU A 406 8.06 12.61 13.63
N LEU A 407 7.17 13.26 14.39
CA LEU A 407 6.66 12.67 15.64
C LEU A 407 5.97 11.32 15.40
N PRO A 408 4.91 11.20 14.58
CA PRO A 408 4.26 9.91 14.35
C PRO A 408 5.23 8.88 13.77
N LEU A 409 6.24 9.30 13.00
CA LEU A 409 7.30 8.40 12.55
C LEU A 409 8.09 7.79 13.72
N GLY A 410 8.41 8.57 14.75
CA GLY A 410 9.04 8.06 15.97
C GLY A 410 8.21 7.00 16.70
N LEU A 411 6.89 7.17 16.76
CA LEU A 411 5.97 6.15 17.30
C LEU A 411 5.94 4.89 16.43
N VAL A 412 5.95 5.04 15.11
CA VAL A 412 5.99 3.91 14.18
C VAL A 412 7.29 3.09 14.35
N ILE A 413 8.44 3.75 14.56
CA ILE A 413 9.71 3.06 14.87
C ILE A 413 9.58 2.25 16.17
N ALA A 414 9.02 2.84 17.23
CA ALA A 414 8.77 2.14 18.49
C ALA A 414 7.76 0.98 18.32
N ALA A 415 6.74 1.16 17.48
CA ALA A 415 5.77 0.12 17.14
C ALA A 415 6.45 -1.09 16.51
N PHE A 416 7.33 -0.87 15.53
CA PHE A 416 8.13 -1.93 14.93
C PHE A 416 9.01 -2.64 15.96
N ALA A 417 9.64 -1.90 16.88
CA ALA A 417 10.42 -2.51 17.96
C ALA A 417 9.56 -3.45 18.83
N GLY A 418 8.32 -3.05 19.17
CA GLY A 418 7.36 -3.90 19.90
C GLY A 418 6.96 -5.16 19.12
N ILE A 419 6.64 -5.02 17.83
CA ILE A 419 6.27 -6.14 16.95
C ILE A 419 7.44 -7.11 16.76
N ILE A 420 8.65 -6.60 16.51
CA ILE A 420 9.88 -7.41 16.40
C ILE A 420 10.18 -8.09 17.73
N GLY A 421 10.03 -7.36 18.85
CA GLY A 421 10.12 -7.88 20.20
C GLY A 421 9.21 -9.11 20.37
N SER A 422 7.93 -8.97 20.08
CA SER A 422 6.95 -10.06 20.11
C SER A 422 7.27 -11.21 19.16
N ALA A 423 7.76 -10.91 17.94
CA ALA A 423 8.14 -11.94 16.97
C ALA A 423 9.34 -12.79 17.44
N SER A 424 10.27 -12.17 18.17
CA SER A 424 11.47 -12.83 18.70
C SER A 424 11.23 -13.64 19.98
N THR A 425 10.16 -13.36 20.71
CA THR A 425 9.79 -14.03 21.97
C THR A 425 9.10 -15.37 21.68
N THR A 426 9.56 -16.47 22.30
CA THR A 426 8.87 -17.76 22.23
C THR A 426 7.86 -17.88 23.36
N ALA A 427 6.69 -18.45 23.09
CA ALA A 427 5.70 -18.77 24.14
C ALA A 427 5.88 -20.18 24.72
N LEU A 428 6.84 -20.95 24.20
CA LEU A 428 7.07 -22.32 24.64
C LEU A 428 7.66 -22.36 26.05
N SER A 429 7.26 -23.38 26.82
CA SER A 429 7.91 -23.74 28.09
C SER A 429 9.30 -24.31 27.85
N ASN A 430 10.09 -24.55 28.91
CA ASN A 430 11.41 -25.19 28.77
C ASN A 430 11.30 -26.58 28.12
N ASP A 431 10.30 -27.37 28.49
CA ASP A 431 10.02 -28.68 27.85
C ASP A 431 9.59 -28.50 26.39
N GLY A 432 8.71 -27.53 26.11
CA GLY A 432 8.28 -27.21 24.75
C GLY A 432 9.43 -26.83 23.81
N VAL A 433 10.44 -26.10 24.30
CA VAL A 433 11.65 -25.75 23.53
C VAL A 433 12.49 -27.00 23.21
N VAL A 434 12.67 -27.90 24.17
CA VAL A 434 13.40 -29.17 23.95
C VAL A 434 12.69 -30.03 22.91
N ARG A 435 11.37 -30.20 23.03
CA ARG A 435 10.60 -30.96 22.04
C ARG A 435 10.61 -30.30 20.67
N ALA A 436 10.49 -28.96 20.60
CA ALA A 436 10.59 -28.23 19.34
C ALA A 436 11.95 -28.43 18.65
N ALA A 437 13.05 -28.55 19.40
CA ALA A 437 14.37 -28.86 18.83
C ALA A 437 14.41 -30.26 18.18
N ARG A 438 13.82 -31.27 18.83
CA ARG A 438 13.70 -32.62 18.24
C ARG A 438 12.85 -32.60 16.97
N TRP A 439 11.72 -31.89 16.99
CA TRP A 439 10.87 -31.69 15.82
C TRP A 439 11.58 -30.93 14.68
N ARG A 440 12.50 -30.00 14.98
CA ARG A 440 13.35 -29.34 13.97
C ARG A 440 14.36 -30.30 13.34
N GLY A 441 14.97 -31.17 14.15
CA GLY A 441 15.81 -32.28 13.66
C GLY A 441 15.04 -33.16 12.68
N PHE A 442 13.86 -33.63 13.08
CA PHE A 442 13.01 -34.46 12.24
C PHE A 442 12.52 -33.76 10.96
N ARG A 443 12.14 -32.47 11.02
CA ARG A 443 11.79 -31.69 9.82
C ARG A 443 12.94 -31.62 8.82
N ARG A 444 14.20 -31.50 9.28
CA ARG A 444 15.37 -31.51 8.40
C ARG A 444 15.58 -32.88 7.77
N TYR A 445 15.46 -33.95 8.56
CA TYR A 445 15.51 -35.33 8.05
C TYR A 445 14.44 -35.57 6.97
N LEU A 446 13.18 -35.21 7.23
CA LEU A 446 12.11 -35.31 6.24
C LEU A 446 12.39 -34.47 5.00
N LYS A 447 12.89 -33.23 5.16
CA LYS A 447 13.25 -32.37 4.04
C LYS A 447 14.37 -32.98 3.19
N SER A 448 15.39 -33.59 3.79
CA SER A 448 16.45 -34.28 3.06
C SER A 448 15.92 -35.54 2.37
N ALA A 449 15.10 -36.35 3.05
CA ALA A 449 14.51 -37.56 2.49
C ALA A 449 13.60 -37.26 1.28
N LEU A 450 12.83 -36.15 1.32
CA LEU A 450 11.99 -35.71 0.21
C LEU A 450 12.77 -35.06 -0.95
N ALA A 451 13.99 -34.56 -0.68
CA ALA A 451 14.85 -33.92 -1.67
C ALA A 451 15.76 -34.91 -2.40
N ASP A 452 16.14 -36.00 -1.74
CA ASP A 452 17.00 -37.03 -2.29
C ASP A 452 16.31 -37.75 -3.46
N ARG A 453 17.04 -37.87 -4.58
CA ARG A 453 16.58 -38.55 -5.80
C ARG A 453 16.92 -40.04 -5.80
N GLN A 454 17.77 -40.49 -4.87
CA GLN A 454 18.32 -41.85 -4.85
C GLN A 454 17.68 -42.78 -3.80
N VAL A 455 16.76 -42.31 -2.95
CA VAL A 455 16.04 -43.19 -2.01
C VAL A 455 15.09 -44.11 -2.78
N HIS A 456 15.55 -45.33 -3.05
CA HIS A 456 14.87 -46.39 -3.82
C HIS A 456 14.08 -47.37 -2.92
N GLU A 457 13.79 -47.03 -1.67
CA GLU A 457 13.02 -47.88 -0.77
C GLU A 457 11.53 -47.46 -0.79
N PRO A 458 10.65 -48.17 -1.54
CA PRO A 458 9.21 -47.98 -1.48
C PRO A 458 8.70 -48.43 -0.10
N GLY A 459 8.77 -47.53 0.88
CA GLY A 459 8.40 -47.80 2.27
C GLY A 459 9.02 -46.87 3.31
N ALA A 460 10.05 -46.09 2.97
CA ALA A 460 10.76 -45.23 3.92
C ALA A 460 9.96 -43.99 4.38
N LEU A 461 9.01 -43.52 3.57
CA LEU A 461 8.07 -42.43 3.90
C LEU A 461 6.66 -42.97 3.67
N ALA A 462 5.94 -43.24 4.76
CA ALA A 462 4.61 -43.84 4.67
C ALA A 462 3.55 -42.74 4.42
N ALA A 463 2.39 -43.13 3.87
CA ALA A 463 1.20 -42.26 3.83
C ALA A 463 0.84 -41.65 5.21
N ARG A 464 1.30 -42.30 6.29
CA ARG A 464 1.23 -41.85 7.68
C ARG A 464 2.00 -40.56 7.98
N ASP A 465 3.04 -40.22 7.22
CA ASP A 465 3.89 -39.04 7.44
C ASP A 465 3.36 -37.77 6.75
N LEU A 466 2.33 -37.91 5.91
CA LEU A 466 1.74 -36.84 5.11
C LEU A 466 1.12 -35.72 5.97
N PRO A 467 0.24 -35.99 6.96
CA PRO A 467 -0.32 -34.96 7.82
C PRO A 467 0.78 -34.15 8.53
N LEU A 468 1.86 -34.85 8.90
CA LEU A 468 3.01 -34.29 9.58
C LEU A 468 3.83 -33.41 8.63
N ALA A 469 4.09 -33.85 7.40
CA ALA A 469 4.76 -33.04 6.38
C ALA A 469 4.00 -31.73 6.10
N LEU A 470 2.67 -31.75 6.09
CA LEU A 470 1.84 -30.56 5.96
C LEU A 470 1.97 -29.62 7.15
N ALA A 471 1.89 -30.16 8.38
CA ALA A 471 2.04 -29.37 9.59
C ALA A 471 3.43 -28.74 9.75
N LEU A 472 4.49 -29.40 9.27
CA LEU A 472 5.87 -28.91 9.30
C LEU A 472 6.20 -27.96 8.13
N GLY A 473 5.23 -27.65 7.27
CA GLY A 473 5.38 -26.72 6.14
C GLY A 473 6.13 -27.30 4.94
N LEU A 474 6.14 -28.62 4.78
CA LEU A 474 6.79 -29.35 3.67
C LEU A 474 5.80 -29.79 2.57
N GLY A 475 4.55 -29.31 2.60
CA GLY A 475 3.49 -29.74 1.68
C GLY A 475 3.84 -29.67 0.18
N SER A 476 4.53 -28.61 -0.26
CA SER A 476 4.93 -28.44 -1.68
C SER A 476 6.10 -29.32 -2.11
N GLN A 477 6.89 -29.84 -1.15
CA GLN A 477 7.98 -30.78 -1.41
C GLN A 477 7.43 -32.20 -1.44
N TYR A 478 6.50 -32.51 -0.54
CA TYR A 478 5.78 -33.77 -0.52
C TYR A 478 4.92 -33.98 -1.77
N SER A 479 4.24 -32.93 -2.27
CA SER A 479 3.48 -33.04 -3.52
C SER A 479 4.37 -33.40 -4.71
N ARG A 480 5.56 -32.79 -4.81
CA ARG A 480 6.57 -33.12 -5.83
C ARG A 480 7.12 -34.54 -5.70
N TYR A 481 7.20 -35.08 -4.49
CA TYR A 481 7.57 -36.48 -4.25
C TYR A 481 6.48 -37.43 -4.74
N LEU A 482 5.21 -37.15 -4.44
CA LEU A 482 4.07 -37.98 -4.89
C LEU A 482 3.85 -37.96 -6.41
N THR A 483 4.17 -36.86 -7.11
CA THR A 483 4.17 -36.86 -8.58
C THR A 483 5.18 -37.85 -9.17
N ARG A 484 6.27 -38.14 -8.46
CA ARG A 484 7.29 -39.12 -8.89
C ARG A 484 6.97 -40.55 -8.43
N HIS A 485 6.26 -40.70 -7.31
CA HIS A 485 5.90 -41.99 -6.72
C HIS A 485 4.37 -42.10 -6.52
N PRO A 486 3.59 -42.29 -7.59
CA PRO A 486 2.13 -42.34 -7.51
C PRO A 486 1.60 -43.50 -6.66
N GLY A 487 2.36 -44.58 -6.50
CA GLY A 487 2.02 -45.72 -5.63
C GLY A 487 2.07 -45.43 -4.12
N ALA A 488 2.53 -44.25 -3.71
CA ALA A 488 2.59 -43.82 -2.30
C ALA A 488 1.39 -42.96 -1.88
N LEU A 489 0.32 -42.91 -2.68
CA LEU A 489 -0.91 -42.19 -2.34
C LEU A 489 -1.65 -42.86 -1.16
N PRO A 490 -2.22 -42.08 -0.23
CA PRO A 490 -2.97 -42.65 0.88
C PRO A 490 -4.22 -43.41 0.40
N PRO A 491 -4.58 -44.55 1.02
CA PRO A 491 -5.73 -45.37 0.60
C PRO A 491 -7.09 -44.65 0.67
N TRP A 492 -7.21 -43.64 1.54
CA TRP A 492 -8.42 -42.83 1.70
C TRP A 492 -8.58 -41.75 0.61
N PHE A 493 -7.54 -41.49 -0.18
CA PHE A 493 -7.59 -40.53 -1.29
C PHE A 493 -7.96 -41.28 -2.58
N ALA A 494 -9.27 -41.40 -2.84
CA ALA A 494 -9.79 -42.01 -4.05
C ALA A 494 -9.70 -41.02 -5.22
N ALA A 495 -8.57 -41.04 -5.94
CA ALA A 495 -8.46 -40.37 -7.23
C ALA A 495 -9.20 -41.20 -8.30
N ALA A 496 -9.93 -40.54 -9.20
CA ALA A 496 -10.72 -41.23 -10.23
C ALA A 496 -9.87 -42.10 -11.19
N ASP A 497 -8.57 -41.82 -11.32
CA ASP A 497 -7.60 -42.60 -12.12
C ASP A 497 -6.25 -42.75 -11.40
N ALA A 498 -5.74 -43.99 -11.31
CA ALA A 498 -4.48 -44.32 -10.62
C ALA A 498 -3.22 -43.70 -11.27
N HIS A 499 -3.26 -43.41 -12.57
CA HIS A 499 -2.17 -42.74 -13.30
C HIS A 499 -2.08 -41.23 -13.02
N ASP A 500 -3.17 -40.62 -12.55
CA ASP A 500 -3.35 -39.16 -12.47
C ASP A 500 -3.42 -38.63 -11.02
N GLY A 501 -3.32 -39.54 -10.03
CA GLY A 501 -3.47 -39.24 -8.60
C GLY A 501 -2.40 -38.32 -8.02
N GLY A 502 -1.15 -38.36 -8.53
CA GLY A 502 -0.08 -37.45 -8.10
C GLY A 502 -0.31 -35.99 -8.53
N MET A 503 -0.91 -35.77 -9.71
CA MET A 503 -1.31 -34.45 -10.21
C MET A 503 -2.57 -33.95 -9.49
N ALA A 504 -3.53 -34.84 -9.21
CA ALA A 504 -4.70 -34.56 -8.38
C ALA A 504 -4.29 -34.03 -7.00
N TRP A 505 -3.34 -34.73 -6.37
CA TRP A 505 -2.79 -34.36 -5.07
C TRP A 505 -2.02 -33.04 -5.11
N ALA A 506 -1.21 -32.81 -6.15
CA ALA A 506 -0.49 -31.55 -6.32
C ALA A 506 -1.45 -30.36 -6.50
N ALA A 507 -2.60 -30.53 -7.15
CA ALA A 507 -3.64 -29.52 -7.24
C ALA A 507 -4.35 -29.29 -5.89
N PHE A 508 -4.63 -30.36 -5.14
CA PHE A 508 -5.16 -30.30 -3.77
C PHE A 508 -4.27 -29.45 -2.84
N ILE A 509 -2.95 -29.61 -2.90
CA ILE A 509 -1.97 -28.82 -2.13
C ILE A 509 -1.66 -27.45 -2.76
N GLY A 510 -1.62 -27.34 -4.09
CA GLY A 510 -1.24 -26.11 -4.80
C GLY A 510 -2.17 -24.93 -4.55
N THR A 511 -3.47 -25.20 -4.35
CA THR A 511 -4.46 -24.18 -3.99
C THR A 511 -4.18 -23.51 -2.64
N THR A 512 -3.27 -24.03 -1.80
CA THR A 512 -3.06 -23.56 -0.42
C THR A 512 -1.92 -22.55 -0.18
N SER A 513 -1.22 -22.00 -1.20
CA SER A 513 0.15 -21.44 -1.01
C SER A 513 0.52 -20.01 -1.49
N HIS A 514 -0.36 -19.08 -1.91
CA HIS A 514 0.07 -17.75 -2.45
C HIS A 514 -0.22 -16.51 -1.55
N GLY A 515 0.78 -15.61 -1.40
CA GLY A 515 0.67 -14.26 -0.83
C GLY A 515 1.68 -13.29 -1.49
N ALA A 516 1.18 -12.13 -1.94
CA ALA A 516 1.78 -11.19 -2.92
C ALA A 516 2.57 -10.01 -2.33
N GLY A 517 3.35 -9.30 -3.16
CA GLY A 517 3.83 -7.94 -2.88
C GLY A 517 4.65 -7.34 -4.03
N GLY A 518 4.15 -6.26 -4.64
CA GLY A 518 4.83 -5.52 -5.71
C GLY A 518 4.78 -4.00 -5.50
N ALA A 519 5.93 -3.38 -5.82
CA ALA A 519 6.21 -2.06 -6.43
C ALA A 519 5.82 -0.72 -5.77
N GLY A 520 6.77 0.24 -5.85
CA GLY A 520 6.50 1.59 -6.37
C GLY A 520 7.09 2.78 -5.60
N ALA A 521 8.05 3.48 -6.21
CA ALA A 521 8.72 4.72 -5.74
C ALA A 521 8.10 6.02 -6.34
N GLY A 522 8.53 7.20 -5.87
CA GLY A 522 8.12 8.54 -6.40
C GLY A 522 9.18 9.65 -6.23
N ALA A 523 9.03 10.77 -6.97
CA ALA A 523 9.90 11.97 -7.01
C ALA A 523 9.10 13.31 -7.20
N GLY A 524 9.66 14.48 -6.81
CA GLY A 524 9.10 15.87 -6.86
C GLY A 524 10.00 16.90 -7.61
N GLY A 525 9.80 18.25 -7.68
CA GLY A 525 8.70 19.18 -7.34
C GLY A 525 9.05 20.69 -7.55
N ALA A 526 8.47 21.37 -8.57
CA ALA A 526 8.49 22.84 -8.79
C ALA A 526 7.20 23.59 -8.32
N ALA A 527 7.23 24.93 -8.22
CA ALA A 527 6.13 25.80 -7.79
C ALA A 527 5.19 26.21 -8.95
N GLY A 528 3.89 26.32 -8.69
CA GLY A 528 2.87 26.60 -9.72
C GLY A 528 2.12 25.34 -10.20
N GLY A 529 1.15 25.51 -11.10
CA GLY A 529 0.28 24.42 -11.60
C GLY A 529 -0.78 23.99 -10.58
N GLY A 530 -2.04 24.25 -10.92
CA GLY A 530 -3.18 23.63 -10.25
C GLY A 530 -3.99 22.86 -11.26
N GLY A 531 -5.25 22.60 -10.94
CA GLY A 531 -6.12 21.89 -11.86
C GLY A 531 -6.77 22.77 -12.93
N SER A 532 -7.33 22.13 -13.95
CA SER A 532 -8.30 22.73 -14.85
C SER A 532 -9.21 21.68 -15.45
N GLY A 533 -10.41 22.09 -15.85
CA GLY A 533 -11.38 21.21 -16.50
C GLY A 533 -12.64 21.91 -16.93
N ALA A 534 -13.46 21.21 -17.70
CA ALA A 534 -14.80 21.60 -18.10
C ALA A 534 -15.83 20.58 -17.59
N GLY A 535 -17.06 21.03 -17.33
CA GLY A 535 -18.11 20.22 -16.74
C GLY A 535 -19.51 20.60 -17.14
#